data_AF-A0A1A9WGW5-F1
#
_entry.id   AF-A0A1A9WGW5-F1
#
_cell.length_a   1.000
_cell.length_b   1.000
_cell.length_c   1.000
_cell.angle_alpha   90.00
_cell.angle_beta   90.00
_cell.angle_gamma   90.00
#
_symmetry.space_group_name_H-M   'P 1'
#
loop_
_entity.id
_entity.type
_entity.pdbx_description
1 polymer ?
#
loop_
_entity_poly.entity_id
_entity_poly.type
_entity_poly.pdbx_seq_one_letter_code
_entity_poly.pdbx_strand_id
1 'polypeptide(L)' 'MEKYARQAVTEGVPQNFRFVVEQTLREFFRAIQGGKDTEQSWKKSIYKIISRLDDPVPEYFKSPNFLEQLE' A
#
# COMPACT_ATOMS: atom_id res chain seq x y z
N MET A 1 8.08 -14.42 0.92
CA MET A 1 8.32 -12.99 1.25
C MET A 1 9.72 -12.53 0.84
N GLU A 2 10.78 -13.28 1.09
CA GLU A 2 12.16 -12.90 0.69
C GLU A 2 12.34 -12.70 -0.82
N LYS A 3 11.90 -13.65 -1.66
CA LYS A 3 11.96 -13.53 -3.14
C LYS A 3 11.27 -12.25 -3.65
N TYR A 4 10.08 -11.95 -3.11
CA TYR A 4 9.32 -10.74 -3.46
C TYR A 4 10.01 -9.45 -3.01
N ALA A 5 10.62 -9.44 -1.82
CA ALA A 5 11.42 -8.31 -1.36
C ALA A 5 12.65 -8.08 -2.24
N ARG A 6 13.35 -9.16 -2.64
CA ARG A 6 14.48 -9.09 -3.57
C ARG A 6 14.06 -8.59 -4.95
N GLN A 7 12.95 -9.09 -5.50
CA GLN A 7 12.42 -8.64 -6.79
C GLN A 7 12.01 -7.17 -6.75
N ALA A 8 11.36 -6.71 -5.68
CA ALA A 8 11.03 -5.30 -5.49
C ALA A 8 12.26 -4.39 -5.38
N VAL A 9 13.39 -4.91 -4.89
CA VAL A 9 14.68 -4.20 -4.90
C VAL A 9 15.28 -4.16 -6.32
N THR A 10 15.16 -5.25 -7.08
CA THR A 10 15.75 -5.36 -8.43
C THR A 10 14.96 -4.63 -9.52
N GLU A 11 13.63 -4.77 -9.55
CA GLU A 11 12.74 -4.15 -10.56
C GLU A 11 12.19 -2.80 -10.11
N GLY A 12 12.38 -2.47 -8.83
CA GLY A 12 11.86 -1.26 -8.22
C GLY A 12 10.45 -1.44 -7.65
N VAL A 13 10.21 -0.83 -6.50
CA VAL A 13 8.87 -0.73 -5.90
C VAL A 13 7.99 0.14 -6.80
N PRO A 14 6.76 -0.31 -7.15
CA PRO A 14 5.85 0.44 -8.00
C PRO A 14 5.68 1.89 -7.53
N GLN A 15 5.72 2.84 -8.45
CA GLN A 15 5.63 4.26 -8.12
C GLN A 15 4.34 4.59 -7.36
N ASN A 16 3.22 3.94 -7.70
CA ASN A 16 1.97 4.14 -6.98
C ASN A 16 2.05 3.64 -5.52
N PHE A 17 2.75 2.53 -5.25
CA PHE A 17 2.95 2.09 -3.87
C PHE A 17 3.68 3.14 -3.04
N ARG A 18 4.73 3.76 -3.59
CA ARG A 18 5.46 4.84 -2.91
C ARG A 18 4.55 6.03 -2.63
N PHE A 19 3.71 6.40 -3.60
CA PHE A 19 2.72 7.47 -3.45
C PHE A 19 1.70 7.16 -2.35
N VAL A 20 1.13 5.96 -2.33
CA VAL A 20 0.17 5.51 -1.30
C VAL A 20 0.81 5.53 0.08
N VAL A 21 2.06 5.07 0.22
CA VAL A 21 2.80 5.12 1.49
C VAL A 21 2.99 6.57 1.96
N GLU A 22 3.40 7.47 1.06
CA GLU A 22 3.58 8.89 1.41
C GLU A 22 2.27 9.54 1.85
N GLN A 23 1.18 9.33 1.11
CA GLN A 23 -0.14 9.86 1.48
C GLN A 23 -0.63 9.28 2.81
N THR A 24 -0.44 7.98 3.02
CA THR A 24 -0.80 7.31 4.28
C THR A 24 -0.07 7.94 5.46
N LEU A 25 1.26 8.05 5.38
CA LEU A 25 2.07 8.65 6.44
C LEU A 25 1.67 10.11 6.70
N ARG A 26 1.37 10.88 5.66
CA ARG A 26 0.90 12.27 5.78
C ARG A 26 -0.41 12.37 6.55
N GLU A 27 -1.38 11.50 6.28
CA GLU A 27 -2.67 11.50 6.96
C GLU A 27 -2.55 11.05 8.42
N PHE A 28 -1.73 10.03 8.70
CA PHE A 28 -1.40 9.64 10.08
C PHE A 28 -0.71 10.78 10.84
N PHE A 29 0.29 11.41 10.24
CA PHE A 29 1.03 12.53 10.85
C PHE A 29 0.08 13.68 11.20
N ARG A 30 -0.80 14.08 10.26
CA ARG A 30 -1.79 15.14 10.49
C ARG A 30 -2.78 14.80 11.60
N ALA A 31 -3.24 13.55 11.67
CA ALA A 31 -4.16 13.11 12.70
C ALA A 31 -3.52 13.21 14.09
N ILE A 32 -2.29 12.73 14.24
CA ILE A 32 -1.52 12.78 15.50
C ILE A 32 -1.17 14.22 15.87
N GLN A 33 -0.63 15.01 14.92
CA GLN A 33 -0.28 16.40 15.15
C GLN A 33 -1.50 17.25 15.57
N GLY A 34 -2.69 16.92 15.04
CA GLY A 34 -3.94 17.58 15.37
C GLY A 34 -4.68 17.00 16.58
N GLY A 35 -4.12 15.99 17.27
CA GLY A 35 -4.74 15.31 18.42
C GLY A 35 -5.96 14.45 18.10
N LYS A 36 -6.25 14.22 16.81
CA LYS A 36 -7.39 13.41 16.34
C LYS A 36 -7.18 11.92 16.56
N ASP A 37 -5.94 11.50 16.83
CA ASP A 37 -5.59 10.11 17.15
C ASP A 37 -6.21 9.60 18.46
N THR A 38 -6.74 10.51 19.28
CA THR A 38 -7.51 10.19 20.48
C THR A 38 -8.99 9.89 20.21
N GLU A 39 -9.50 10.26 19.04
CA GLU A 39 -10.91 10.07 18.67
C GLU A 39 -11.22 8.61 18.36
N GLN A 40 -12.42 8.14 18.73
CA GLN A 40 -12.86 6.82 18.32
C GLN A 40 -12.94 6.76 16.78
N SER A 41 -12.36 5.71 16.18
CA SER A 41 -12.35 5.50 14.73
C SER A 41 -11.50 6.47 13.91
N TRP A 42 -10.57 7.22 14.49
CA TRP A 42 -9.67 8.12 13.74
C TRP A 42 -8.93 7.44 12.58
N LYS A 43 -8.57 6.15 12.72
CA LYS A 43 -7.96 5.36 11.64
C LYS A 43 -8.93 5.06 10.49
N LYS A 44 -10.24 5.04 10.75
CA LYS A 44 -11.27 4.73 9.75
C LYS A 44 -11.35 5.79 8.66
N SER A 45 -11.12 7.07 8.99
CA SER A 45 -11.03 8.13 7.98
C SER A 45 -9.79 7.97 7.11
N ILE A 46 -8.66 7.56 7.70
CA ILE A 46 -7.41 7.28 6.98
C ILE A 46 -7.59 6.07 6.04
N TYR A 47 -8.17 4.97 6.51
CA TYR A 47 -8.43 3.79 5.67
C TYR A 47 -9.34 4.11 4.48
N LYS A 48 -10.33 5.00 4.65
CA LYS A 48 -11.18 5.47 3.55
C LYS A 48 -10.42 6.27 2.49
N ILE A 49 -9.34 6.95 2.86
CA ILE A 49 -8.48 7.66 1.90
C ILE A 49 -7.63 6.63 1.16
N ILE A 50 -6.97 5.73 1.89
CA ILE A 50 -6.10 4.69 1.31
C ILE A 50 -6.87 3.81 0.32
N SER A 51 -8.09 3.38 0.67
CA SER A 51 -8.90 2.51 -0.20
C SER A 51 -9.31 3.15 -1.53
N ARG A 52 -9.13 4.47 -1.70
CA ARG A 52 -9.39 5.17 -2.97
C ARG A 52 -8.14 5.29 -3.84
N LEU A 53 -6.98 4.93 -3.31
CA LEU A 53 -5.69 4.96 -4.00
C LEU A 53 -5.22 3.57 -4.44
N ASP A 54 -6.01 2.53 -4.15
CA ASP A 54 -5.71 1.16 -4.57
C ASP A 54 -5.75 1.06 -6.09
N ASP A 55 -4.65 0.58 -6.66
CA ASP A 55 -4.60 0.18 -8.07
C ASP A 55 -5.27 -1.19 -8.26
N PRO A 56 -5.82 -1.46 -9.45
CA PRO A 56 -6.27 -2.79 -9.80
C PRO A 56 -5.09 -3.77 -9.72
N VAL A 57 -5.34 -4.92 -9.09
CA VAL A 57 -4.38 -6.03 -9.08
C VAL A 57 -4.09 -6.44 -10.53
N PRO A 58 -2.82 -6.45 -10.97
CA PRO A 58 -2.49 -6.81 -12.34
C PRO A 58 -3.01 -8.19 -12.73
N GLU A 59 -3.53 -8.33 -13.96
CA GLU A 59 -4.18 -9.58 -14.42
C GLU A 59 -3.29 -10.82 -14.33
N TYR A 60 -1.97 -10.67 -14.50
CA TYR A 60 -1.05 -11.80 -14.40
C TYR A 60 -1.02 -12.44 -13.00
N PHE A 61 -1.32 -11.67 -11.94
CA PHE A 61 -1.47 -12.23 -10.58
C PHE A 61 -2.73 -13.10 -10.43
N LYS A 62 -3.70 -12.99 -11.35
CA LYS A 62 -4.93 -13.79 -11.33
C LYS A 62 -4.74 -15.14 -12.04
N SER A 63 -3.63 -15.34 -12.74
CA SER A 63 -3.32 -16.61 -13.39
C SER A 63 -3.08 -17.70 -12.33
N PRO A 64 -3.75 -18.86 -12.41
CA PRO A 64 -3.52 -19.97 -11.47
C PRO A 64 -2.06 -20.44 -11.47
N ASN A 65 -1.37 -20.27 -12.60
CA ASN A 65 0.02 -20.70 -12.78
C ASN A 65 1.00 -19.53 -12.58
N PHE A 66 0.56 -18.40 -12.02
CA PHE A 66 1.42 -17.23 -11.76
C PHE A 66 2.70 -17.62 -11.00
N LEU A 67 2.58 -18.49 -10.00
CA LEU A 67 3.72 -18.94 -9.20
C LEU A 67 4.73 -19.76 -10.02
N GLU A 68 4.28 -20.49 -11.04
CA GLU A 68 5.13 -21.32 -11.92
C GLU A 68 5.87 -20.46 -12.96
N GLN A 69 5.29 -19.32 -13.38
CA GLN A 69 5.92 -18.39 -14.32
C GLN A 69 7.03 -17.52 -13.70
N LEU A 70 7.26 -17.66 -12.40
CA LEU A 70 8.28 -16.93 -11.65
C LEU A 70 9.59 -17.73 -11.45
N GLU A 71 9.64 -19.00 -11.84
CA GLU A 71 10.86 -19.84 -11.85
C GLU A 71 11.72 -19.60 -13.10
#